data_AF-A0A6S6SVD7-F1
#
_entry.id   AF-A0A6S6SVD7-F1
#
_cell.length_a   1.000
_cell.length_b   1.000
_cell.length_c   1.000
_cell.angle_alpha   90.00
_cell.angle_beta   90.00
_cell.angle_gamma   90.00
#
_symmetry.space_group_name_H-M   'P 1'
#
loop_
_entity.id
_entity.type
_entity.pdbx_description
1 polymer ?
#
loop_
_entity_poly.entity_id
_entity_poly.type
_entity_poly.pdbx_seq_one_letter_code
_entity_poly.pdbx_strand_id
1 'polypeptide(L)'
;MKMTRVLLLLSLLLSPYLLFSDGHIFVYHRFDDNRYPTTNISTKELRKEFNYLKKNGYKVVPLIDIITKVNANEEVPSNWVAFTIDDGFKSFYTHGLSVFKEYNYPFTLFIAVKYTEKNYKDYVTWKQLKTIAKYGNIEFHSYGHGHFGQMSNQEIKADMDKGLALMKKHLNYEPNLFVYPYGEYDDRVAKVIKPYGFKAVFNQNIGAVHGVCSDANDIDRAAVVGSNAHDFKLYLKFQELCGVSFQQPSIYPKNKIIKTVEVTLKDKSIKSADIFISNNGWTKVKVNNGKILWNANKKVKLNRIKIGVKVKSKIKLMVLSK
;
A
#
# COMPACT_ATOMS: atom_id res chain seq x y z
N MET A 1 53.14 14.14 -44.30
CA MET A 1 52.35 12.91 -44.54
C MET A 1 52.45 12.03 -43.29
N LYS A 2 51.30 11.51 -42.82
CA LYS A 2 51.07 10.64 -41.63
C LYS A 2 50.99 11.38 -40.28
N MET A 3 49.79 11.77 -39.84
CA MET A 3 48.71 10.99 -39.20
C MET A 3 48.83 10.93 -37.67
N THR A 4 48.17 11.92 -37.07
CA THR A 4 47.46 11.95 -35.80
C THR A 4 47.07 10.59 -35.20
N ARG A 5 47.40 10.39 -33.93
CA ARG A 5 46.61 9.57 -33.00
C ARG A 5 46.39 10.37 -31.72
N VAL A 6 45.33 11.19 -31.74
CA VAL A 6 44.73 11.72 -30.51
C VAL A 6 43.97 10.54 -29.89
N LEU A 7 44.43 10.08 -28.73
CA LEU A 7 43.66 9.15 -27.89
C LEU A 7 42.36 9.85 -27.50
N LEU A 8 41.21 9.37 -28.01
CA LEU A 8 39.91 9.68 -27.43
C LEU A 8 39.84 9.01 -26.06
N LEU A 9 40.08 9.78 -25.00
CA LEU A 9 39.57 9.49 -23.67
C LEU A 9 38.05 9.73 -23.68
N LEU A 10 37.28 8.77 -24.18
CA LEU A 10 35.87 8.60 -23.79
C LEU A 10 35.85 7.96 -22.39
N SER A 11 36.24 8.72 -21.37
CA SER A 11 35.89 8.35 -20.00
C SER A 11 34.39 8.56 -19.85
N LEU A 12 33.68 7.43 -19.76
CA LEU A 12 32.26 7.33 -19.43
C LEU A 12 31.86 8.44 -18.45
N LEU A 13 31.05 9.39 -18.93
CA LEU A 13 30.05 10.00 -18.09
C LEU A 13 29.12 8.86 -17.66
N LEU A 14 29.48 8.19 -16.56
CA LEU A 14 28.51 7.58 -15.66
C LEU A 14 27.61 8.74 -15.23
N SER A 15 26.61 9.05 -16.06
CA SER A 15 25.37 9.62 -15.56
C SER A 15 25.04 8.73 -14.37
N PRO A 16 24.89 9.26 -13.13
CA PRO A 16 24.06 8.55 -12.21
C PRO A 16 22.73 8.47 -12.98
N TYR A 17 22.38 7.29 -13.47
CA TYR A 17 20.98 7.01 -13.64
C TYR A 17 20.45 7.23 -12.23
N LEU A 18 19.91 8.43 -11.99
CA LEU A 18 18.88 8.66 -11.02
C LEU A 18 17.76 7.74 -11.49
N LEU A 19 17.92 6.44 -11.22
CA LEU A 19 16.82 5.53 -11.17
C LEU A 19 15.92 6.17 -10.13
N PHE A 20 14.78 6.65 -10.62
CA PHE A 20 13.79 7.19 -9.73
C PHE A 20 13.43 6.04 -8.76
N SER A 21 13.40 6.33 -7.46
CA SER A 21 13.28 5.32 -6.41
C SER A 21 11.83 5.22 -5.97
N ASP A 22 11.03 4.34 -6.55
CA ASP A 22 9.59 4.27 -6.23
C ASP A 22 8.99 2.93 -6.69
N GLY A 23 9.07 1.89 -5.87
CA GLY A 23 8.35 0.64 -6.14
C GLY A 23 6.85 0.77 -5.90
N HIS A 24 6.03 -0.10 -6.48
CA HIS A 24 4.58 -0.05 -6.30
C HIS A 24 4.04 -1.33 -5.66
N ILE A 25 3.08 -1.18 -4.75
CA ILE A 25 2.39 -2.31 -4.14
C ILE A 25 0.90 -2.18 -4.44
N PHE A 26 0.32 -3.21 -5.03
CA PHE A 26 -1.10 -3.24 -5.37
C PHE A 26 -1.86 -4.25 -4.52
N VAL A 27 -3.09 -3.89 -4.14
CA VAL A 27 -3.97 -4.76 -3.37
C VAL A 27 -5.23 -5.15 -4.14
N TYR A 28 -5.51 -6.45 -4.14
CA TYR A 28 -6.76 -7.07 -4.61
C TYR A 28 -7.52 -7.72 -3.46
N HIS A 29 -8.80 -8.06 -3.67
CA HIS A 29 -9.60 -8.76 -2.66
C HIS A 29 -10.32 -9.96 -3.28
N ARG A 30 -11.19 -9.72 -4.27
CA ARG A 30 -11.97 -10.77 -4.95
C ARG A 30 -11.65 -10.90 -6.43
N PHE A 31 -11.86 -12.10 -6.97
CA PHE A 31 -11.57 -12.46 -8.35
C PHE A 31 -12.76 -13.14 -9.01
N ASP A 32 -13.29 -12.57 -10.09
CA ASP A 32 -14.49 -13.08 -10.80
C ASP A 32 -15.74 -13.27 -9.90
N ASP A 33 -15.84 -12.54 -8.78
CA ASP A 33 -16.98 -12.58 -7.86
C ASP A 33 -17.91 -11.37 -8.07
N ASN A 34 -18.75 -11.45 -9.10
CA ASN A 34 -19.63 -10.35 -9.53
C ASN A 34 -20.71 -9.96 -8.51
N ARG A 35 -20.90 -10.74 -7.44
CA ARG A 35 -21.77 -10.37 -6.31
C ARG A 35 -21.24 -9.12 -5.56
N TYR A 36 -19.93 -8.86 -5.65
CA TYR A 36 -19.24 -7.80 -4.90
C TYR A 36 -18.39 -6.91 -5.84
N PRO A 37 -19.01 -6.16 -6.76
CA PRO A 37 -18.29 -5.48 -7.85
C PRO A 37 -17.26 -4.44 -7.38
N THR A 38 -17.44 -3.85 -6.19
CA THR A 38 -16.55 -2.78 -5.69
C THR A 38 -15.18 -3.29 -5.20
N THR A 39 -15.08 -4.56 -4.80
CA THR A 39 -13.84 -5.20 -4.32
C THR A 39 -13.38 -6.34 -5.22
N ASN A 40 -13.96 -6.43 -6.42
CA ASN A 40 -13.71 -7.50 -7.37
C ASN A 40 -12.86 -7.02 -8.55
N ILE A 41 -12.03 -7.92 -9.09
CA ILE A 41 -11.41 -7.79 -10.41
C ILE A 41 -11.72 -9.03 -11.25
N SER A 42 -11.91 -8.88 -12.55
CA SER A 42 -12.02 -10.06 -13.41
C SER A 42 -10.64 -10.62 -13.75
N THR A 43 -10.52 -11.94 -13.91
CA THR A 43 -9.25 -12.55 -14.33
C THR A 43 -8.83 -12.09 -15.74
N LYS A 44 -9.76 -11.61 -16.57
CA LYS A 44 -9.47 -10.95 -17.85
C LYS A 44 -8.75 -9.61 -17.66
N GLU A 45 -9.25 -8.75 -16.77
CA GLU A 45 -8.59 -7.47 -16.48
C GLU A 45 -7.24 -7.67 -15.78
N LEU A 46 -7.16 -8.61 -14.83
CA LEU A 46 -5.90 -8.95 -14.16
C LEU A 46 -4.81 -9.36 -15.17
N ARG A 47 -5.15 -10.19 -16.17
CA ARG A 47 -4.21 -10.55 -17.26
C ARG A 47 -3.77 -9.34 -18.08
N LYS A 48 -4.64 -8.35 -18.31
CA LYS A 48 -4.25 -7.12 -19.03
C LYS A 48 -3.24 -6.31 -18.22
N GLU A 49 -3.43 -6.22 -16.90
CA GLU A 49 -2.47 -5.57 -15.99
C GLU A 49 -1.12 -6.28 -16.02
N PHE A 50 -1.12 -7.61 -15.90
CA PHE A 50 0.11 -8.41 -15.88
C PHE A 50 0.87 -8.36 -17.21
N ASN A 51 0.15 -8.41 -18.34
CA ASN A 51 0.74 -8.22 -19.67
C ASN A 51 1.29 -6.81 -19.86
N TYR A 52 0.63 -5.80 -19.31
CA TYR A 52 1.15 -4.43 -19.33
C TYR A 52 2.48 -4.35 -18.57
N LEU A 53 2.58 -4.92 -17.36
CA LEU A 53 3.84 -4.95 -16.61
C LEU A 53 4.97 -5.61 -17.42
N LYS A 54 4.72 -6.81 -17.96
CA LYS A 54 5.69 -7.56 -18.76
C LYS A 54 6.16 -6.77 -19.99
N LYS A 55 5.22 -6.14 -20.71
CA LYS A 55 5.51 -5.35 -21.92
C LYS A 55 6.32 -4.09 -21.63
N ASN A 56 6.19 -3.51 -20.44
CA ASN A 56 6.80 -2.23 -20.08
C ASN A 56 7.99 -2.35 -19.11
N GLY A 57 8.57 -3.55 -18.97
CA GLY A 57 9.81 -3.75 -18.21
C GLY A 57 9.67 -3.68 -16.70
N TYR A 58 8.45 -3.82 -16.16
CA TYR A 58 8.25 -3.96 -14.72
C TYR A 58 8.62 -5.37 -14.27
N LYS A 59 9.26 -5.45 -13.11
CA LYS A 59 9.61 -6.70 -12.44
C LYS A 59 8.66 -6.90 -11.27
N VAL A 60 7.89 -7.99 -11.31
CA VAL A 60 7.08 -8.39 -10.17
C VAL A 60 7.97 -9.12 -9.17
N VAL A 61 8.02 -8.64 -7.93
CA VAL A 61 8.91 -9.13 -6.88
C VAL A 61 8.11 -9.57 -5.65
N PRO A 62 8.64 -10.50 -4.84
CA PRO A 62 8.10 -10.77 -3.51
C PRO A 62 7.98 -9.47 -2.70
N LEU A 63 6.88 -9.31 -1.97
CA LEU A 63 6.63 -8.13 -1.14
C LEU A 63 7.79 -7.87 -0.16
N ILE A 64 8.36 -8.94 0.41
CA ILE A 64 9.44 -8.85 1.37
C ILE A 64 10.72 -8.23 0.80
N ASP A 65 10.94 -8.29 -0.52
CA ASP A 65 12.12 -7.69 -1.15
C ASP A 65 12.03 -6.16 -1.11
N ILE A 66 10.84 -5.60 -1.39
CA ILE A 66 10.59 -4.16 -1.23
C ILE A 66 10.78 -3.75 0.23
N ILE A 67 10.20 -4.52 1.17
CA ILE A 67 10.29 -4.21 2.60
C ILE A 67 11.72 -4.30 3.13
N THR A 68 12.52 -5.23 2.62
CA THR A 68 13.94 -5.35 2.98
C THR A 68 14.70 -4.09 2.59
N LYS A 69 14.44 -3.55 1.38
CA LYS A 69 15.04 -2.29 0.92
C LYS A 69 14.61 -1.10 1.77
N VAL A 70 13.32 -0.98 2.10
CA VAL A 70 12.80 0.08 2.98
C VAL A 70 13.48 0.02 4.36
N ASN A 71 13.53 -1.15 5.00
CA ASN A 71 14.14 -1.29 6.32
C ASN A 71 15.65 -1.04 6.32
N ALA A 72 16.33 -1.24 5.18
CA ALA A 72 17.74 -0.95 5.01
C ALA A 72 18.02 0.52 4.59
N ASN A 73 16.99 1.35 4.40
CA ASN A 73 17.08 2.67 3.76
C ASN A 73 17.76 2.62 2.37
N GLU A 74 17.57 1.52 1.65
CA GLU A 74 18.13 1.29 0.32
C GLU A 74 17.12 1.59 -0.78
N GLU A 75 17.62 1.94 -1.96
CA GLU A 75 16.79 2.24 -3.11
C GLU A 75 15.82 1.10 -3.46
N VAL A 76 14.55 1.43 -3.65
CA VAL A 76 13.53 0.53 -4.20
C VAL A 76 13.42 0.86 -5.69
N PRO A 77 13.78 -0.07 -6.60
CA PRO A 77 13.77 0.23 -8.04
C PRO A 77 12.38 0.64 -8.55
N SER A 78 12.28 1.69 -9.36
CA SER A 78 11.00 2.20 -9.89
C SER A 78 10.18 1.21 -10.72
N ASN A 79 10.82 0.15 -11.21
CA ASN A 79 10.14 -0.87 -12.00
C ASN A 79 9.71 -2.08 -11.16
N TRP A 80 9.93 -2.06 -9.84
CA TRP A 80 9.47 -3.13 -8.95
C TRP A 80 8.00 -2.98 -8.61
N VAL A 81 7.27 -4.10 -8.74
CA VAL A 81 5.86 -4.19 -8.36
C VAL A 81 5.67 -5.39 -7.44
N ALA A 82 4.95 -5.22 -6.34
CA ALA A 82 4.50 -6.34 -5.51
C ALA A 82 2.98 -6.40 -5.49
N PHE A 83 2.45 -7.62 -5.37
CA PHE A 83 1.01 -7.87 -5.31
C PHE A 83 0.62 -8.44 -3.97
N THR A 84 -0.43 -7.86 -3.41
CA THR A 84 -1.06 -8.31 -2.19
C THR A 84 -2.53 -8.63 -2.42
N ILE A 85 -3.04 -9.59 -1.67
CA ILE A 85 -4.45 -9.95 -1.64
C ILE A 85 -4.89 -9.89 -0.20
N ASP A 86 -6.03 -9.25 0.09
CA ASP A 86 -6.55 -9.12 1.45
C ASP A 86 -7.73 -10.09 1.68
N ASP A 87 -8.14 -10.20 2.94
CA ASP A 87 -9.29 -10.92 3.50
C ASP A 87 -9.27 -12.45 3.46
N GLY A 88 -8.64 -13.09 2.47
CA GLY A 88 -8.68 -14.55 2.33
C GLY A 88 -9.96 -15.08 1.66
N PHE A 89 -10.54 -14.33 0.73
CA PHE A 89 -11.68 -14.82 -0.04
C PHE A 89 -11.33 -16.04 -0.90
N LYS A 90 -12.26 -17.00 -0.94
CA LYS A 90 -12.13 -18.25 -1.69
C LYS A 90 -11.99 -18.03 -3.20
N SER A 91 -12.49 -16.91 -3.70
CA SER A 91 -12.38 -16.52 -5.12
C SER A 91 -10.92 -16.36 -5.57
N PHE A 92 -10.00 -15.97 -4.68
CA PHE A 92 -8.58 -16.01 -4.99
C PHE A 92 -8.10 -17.44 -5.24
N TYR A 93 -8.48 -18.40 -4.39
CA TYR A 93 -8.11 -19.80 -4.59
C TYR A 93 -8.69 -20.39 -5.89
N THR A 94 -9.95 -20.09 -6.21
CA THR A 94 -10.65 -20.70 -7.35
C THR A 94 -10.35 -20.03 -8.69
N HIS A 95 -10.09 -18.72 -8.71
CA HIS A 95 -9.90 -17.95 -9.94
C HIS A 95 -8.52 -17.28 -9.98
N GLY A 96 -8.20 -16.46 -8.98
CA GLY A 96 -7.01 -15.61 -8.98
C GLY A 96 -5.68 -16.38 -9.02
N LEU A 97 -5.51 -17.40 -8.18
CA LEU A 97 -4.28 -18.17 -8.02
C LEU A 97 -3.78 -18.76 -9.34
N SER A 98 -4.70 -19.20 -10.22
CA SER A 98 -4.35 -19.74 -11.53
C SER A 98 -3.63 -18.70 -12.41
N VAL A 99 -4.05 -17.44 -12.36
CA VAL A 99 -3.42 -16.34 -13.12
C VAL A 99 -2.05 -16.01 -12.55
N PHE A 100 -1.89 -15.91 -11.23
CA PHE A 100 -0.56 -15.68 -10.63
C PHE A 100 0.43 -16.78 -11.01
N LYS A 101 -0.01 -18.04 -11.04
CA LYS A 101 0.79 -19.17 -11.51
C LYS A 101 1.13 -19.09 -13.00
N GLU A 102 0.18 -18.73 -13.85
CA GLU A 102 0.37 -18.57 -15.30
C GLU A 102 1.52 -17.59 -15.62
N TYR A 103 1.66 -16.52 -14.83
CA TYR A 103 2.70 -15.49 -15.02
C TYR A 103 3.94 -15.71 -14.16
N ASN A 104 3.94 -16.73 -13.29
CA ASN A 104 4.96 -16.94 -12.27
C ASN A 104 5.20 -15.68 -11.41
N TYR A 105 4.12 -14.98 -11.07
CA TYR A 105 4.17 -13.75 -10.28
C TYR A 105 4.03 -14.06 -8.79
N PRO A 106 4.97 -13.58 -7.95
CA PRO A 106 4.86 -13.72 -6.51
C PRO A 106 3.69 -12.87 -5.98
N PHE A 107 3.15 -13.30 -4.85
CA PHE A 107 2.09 -12.58 -4.15
C PHE A 107 2.15 -12.82 -2.63
N THR A 108 1.51 -11.94 -1.89
CA THR A 108 1.27 -12.07 -0.45
C THR A 108 -0.23 -12.01 -0.16
N LEU A 109 -0.77 -13.04 0.48
CA LEU A 109 -2.17 -13.11 0.91
C LEU A 109 -2.27 -12.78 2.41
N PHE A 110 -2.88 -11.65 2.75
CA PHE A 110 -3.23 -11.29 4.12
C PHE A 110 -4.61 -11.84 4.46
N ILE A 111 -4.74 -12.57 5.58
CA ILE A 111 -6.00 -13.24 5.94
C ILE A 111 -6.62 -12.70 7.24
N ALA A 112 -7.94 -12.56 7.22
CA ALA A 112 -8.74 -12.41 8.43
C ALA A 112 -9.08 -13.80 8.98
N VAL A 113 -8.37 -14.21 10.05
CA VAL A 113 -8.26 -15.62 10.46
C VAL A 113 -9.60 -16.24 10.88
N LYS A 114 -10.50 -15.45 11.48
CA LYS A 114 -11.81 -15.89 11.98
C LYS A 114 -12.62 -16.61 10.92
N TYR A 115 -12.61 -16.12 9.68
CA TYR A 115 -13.47 -16.69 8.63
C TYR A 115 -12.99 -18.06 8.16
N THR A 116 -11.66 -18.25 8.11
CA THR A 116 -11.06 -19.57 7.89
C THR A 116 -11.30 -20.50 9.07
N GLU A 117 -11.11 -20.03 10.31
CA GLU A 117 -11.31 -20.83 11.53
C GLU A 117 -12.76 -21.30 11.69
N LYS A 118 -13.72 -20.44 11.39
CA LYS A 118 -15.16 -20.76 11.43
C LYS A 118 -15.70 -21.41 10.14
N ASN A 119 -14.84 -21.75 9.18
CA ASN A 119 -15.22 -22.39 7.91
C ASN A 119 -16.32 -21.65 7.13
N TYR A 120 -16.23 -20.32 7.05
CA TYR A 120 -17.18 -19.53 6.26
C TYR A 120 -17.04 -19.90 4.77
N LYS A 121 -18.16 -20.15 4.09
CA LYS A 121 -18.18 -20.73 2.73
C LYS A 121 -17.43 -19.91 1.67
N ASP A 122 -17.45 -18.58 1.79
CA ASP A 122 -16.82 -17.64 0.86
C ASP A 122 -15.33 -17.40 1.16
N TYR A 123 -14.74 -18.05 2.18
CA TYR A 123 -13.35 -17.88 2.57
C TYR A 123 -12.55 -19.16 2.37
N VAL A 124 -11.24 -19.02 2.26
CA VAL A 124 -10.33 -20.17 2.12
C VAL A 124 -10.25 -20.97 3.41
N THR A 125 -10.18 -22.29 3.29
CA THR A 125 -9.92 -23.22 4.40
C THR A 125 -8.42 -23.31 4.69
N TRP A 126 -8.04 -23.82 5.88
CA TRP A 126 -6.63 -24.11 6.19
C TRP A 126 -5.94 -25.02 5.16
N LYS A 127 -6.66 -26.02 4.62
CA LYS A 127 -6.15 -26.90 3.55
C LYS A 127 -5.84 -26.11 2.27
N GLN A 128 -6.72 -25.18 1.91
CA GLN A 128 -6.51 -24.31 0.75
C GLN A 128 -5.38 -23.32 0.99
N LEU A 129 -5.26 -22.75 2.20
CA LEU A 129 -4.13 -21.89 2.57
C LEU A 129 -2.78 -22.61 2.45
N LYS A 130 -2.68 -23.85 2.92
CA LYS A 130 -1.46 -24.67 2.72
C LYS A 130 -1.14 -24.91 1.24
N THR A 131 -2.15 -24.91 0.37
CA THR A 131 -1.95 -25.04 -1.08
C THR A 131 -1.49 -23.72 -1.69
N ILE A 132 -2.09 -22.59 -1.28
CA ILE A 132 -1.71 -21.24 -1.70
C ILE A 132 -0.27 -20.94 -1.27
N ALA A 133 0.11 -21.31 -0.05
CA ALA A 133 1.42 -21.10 0.55
C ALA A 133 2.58 -21.76 -0.22
N LYS A 134 2.29 -22.66 -1.16
CA LYS A 134 3.31 -23.24 -2.06
C LYS A 134 3.76 -22.28 -3.17
N TYR A 135 2.99 -21.20 -3.42
CA TYR A 135 3.21 -20.28 -4.54
C TYR A 135 3.36 -18.82 -4.10
N GLY A 136 3.02 -18.50 -2.85
CA GLY A 136 3.13 -17.15 -2.28
C GLY A 136 3.10 -17.19 -0.76
N ASN A 137 3.17 -16.03 -0.13
CA ASN A 137 3.19 -15.92 1.34
C ASN A 137 1.78 -15.73 1.91
N ILE A 138 1.51 -16.28 3.10
CA ILE A 138 0.31 -15.99 3.88
C ILE A 138 0.70 -15.13 5.08
N GLU A 139 0.08 -13.97 5.23
CA GLU A 139 0.39 -12.97 6.24
C GLU A 139 -0.89 -12.53 6.98
N PHE A 140 -0.76 -11.61 7.95
CA PHE A 140 -1.80 -11.38 8.93
C PHE A 140 -2.67 -10.15 8.64
N HIS A 141 -4.00 -10.34 8.65
CA HIS A 141 -4.99 -9.27 8.52
C HIS A 141 -5.95 -9.24 9.71
N SER A 142 -5.42 -9.39 10.93
CA SER A 142 -6.18 -9.56 12.18
C SER A 142 -6.89 -10.91 12.27
N TYR A 143 -7.42 -11.24 13.46
CA TYR A 143 -8.32 -12.37 13.61
C TYR A 143 -9.71 -12.04 13.06
N GLY A 144 -10.33 -10.97 13.57
CA GLY A 144 -11.75 -10.69 13.40
C GLY A 144 -12.13 -9.72 12.27
N HIS A 145 -11.15 -9.07 11.64
CA HIS A 145 -11.36 -8.00 10.66
C HIS A 145 -12.18 -6.83 11.23
N GLY A 146 -11.84 -6.41 12.45
CA GLY A 146 -12.56 -5.37 13.20
C GLY A 146 -12.12 -3.95 12.83
N HIS A 147 -13.00 -2.98 13.07
CA HIS A 147 -12.69 -1.56 12.95
C HIS A 147 -11.82 -1.10 14.13
N PHE A 148 -10.49 -1.23 14.03
CA PHE A 148 -9.55 -1.02 15.14
C PHE A 148 -9.65 0.39 15.77
N GLY A 149 -9.96 1.42 14.99
CA GLY A 149 -10.22 2.78 15.51
C GLY A 149 -11.33 2.83 16.58
N GLN A 150 -12.30 1.91 16.49
CA GLN A 150 -13.46 1.82 17.38
C GLN A 150 -13.31 0.76 18.47
N MET A 151 -12.24 -0.03 18.45
CA MET A 151 -11.97 -1.08 19.44
C MET A 151 -11.06 -0.55 20.55
N SER A 152 -11.28 -1.03 21.78
CA SER A 152 -10.36 -0.80 22.89
C SER A 152 -9.00 -1.48 22.65
N ASN A 153 -7.97 -1.02 23.36
CA ASN A 153 -6.64 -1.61 23.25
C ASN A 153 -6.62 -3.10 23.65
N GLN A 154 -7.48 -3.50 24.60
CA GLN A 154 -7.58 -4.90 25.04
C GLN A 154 -8.23 -5.78 23.96
N GLU A 155 -9.29 -5.29 23.31
CA GLU A 155 -9.93 -6.02 22.21
C GLU A 155 -8.98 -6.19 21.03
N ILE A 156 -8.21 -5.16 20.67
CA ILE A 156 -7.19 -5.26 19.60
C ILE A 156 -6.15 -6.32 19.98
N LYS A 157 -5.61 -6.29 21.20
CA LYS A 157 -4.62 -7.29 21.65
C LYS A 157 -5.17 -8.71 21.60
N ALA A 158 -6.38 -8.92 22.13
CA ALA A 158 -7.03 -10.23 22.11
C ALA A 158 -7.26 -10.75 20.69
N ASP A 159 -7.61 -9.86 19.75
CA ASP A 159 -7.76 -10.18 18.34
C ASP A 159 -6.42 -10.60 17.70
N MET A 160 -5.37 -9.80 17.90
CA MET A 160 -4.03 -10.05 17.39
C MET A 160 -3.44 -11.37 17.93
N ASP A 161 -3.47 -11.56 19.25
CA ASP A 161 -2.91 -12.73 19.93
C ASP A 161 -3.58 -14.02 19.45
N LYS A 162 -4.91 -14.01 19.35
CA LYS A 162 -5.68 -15.17 18.90
C LYS A 162 -5.37 -15.52 17.44
N GLY A 163 -5.33 -14.51 16.56
CA GLY A 163 -5.09 -14.70 15.14
C GLY A 163 -3.69 -15.26 14.87
N LEU A 164 -2.67 -14.67 15.47
CA LEU A 164 -1.28 -15.12 15.33
C LEU A 164 -1.09 -16.53 15.88
N ALA A 165 -1.66 -16.86 17.04
CA ALA A 165 -1.59 -18.21 17.61
C ALA A 165 -2.20 -19.27 16.67
N LEU A 166 -3.33 -18.97 16.04
CA LEU A 166 -3.97 -19.86 15.07
C LEU A 166 -3.15 -20.01 13.79
N MET A 167 -2.61 -18.91 13.25
CA MET A 167 -1.74 -18.99 12.07
C MET A 167 -0.50 -19.83 12.34
N LYS A 168 0.19 -19.61 13.47
CA LYS A 168 1.33 -20.42 13.90
C LYS A 168 0.98 -21.91 13.96
N LYS A 169 -0.13 -22.24 14.63
CA LYS A 169 -0.63 -23.62 14.77
C LYS A 169 -0.88 -24.31 13.43
N HIS A 170 -1.46 -23.61 12.46
CA HIS A 170 -1.92 -24.23 11.21
C HIS A 170 -0.93 -24.14 10.04
N LEU A 171 -0.08 -23.12 10.00
CA LEU A 171 0.85 -22.86 8.90
C LEU A 171 2.30 -23.22 9.23
N ASN A 172 2.62 -23.47 10.50
CA ASN A 172 3.97 -23.81 10.98
C ASN A 172 5.00 -22.70 10.75
N TYR A 173 4.56 -21.45 10.68
CA TYR A 173 5.41 -20.26 10.76
C TYR A 173 4.59 -19.08 11.32
N GLU A 174 5.29 -18.05 11.78
CA GLU A 174 4.69 -16.81 12.27
C GLU A 174 4.66 -15.75 11.17
N PRO A 175 3.49 -15.16 10.88
CA PRO A 175 3.40 -13.99 10.01
C PRO A 175 4.29 -12.86 10.50
N ASN A 176 4.95 -12.16 9.59
CA ASN A 176 5.82 -11.04 9.92
C ASN A 176 5.42 -9.74 9.21
N LEU A 177 4.34 -9.76 8.43
CA LEU A 177 3.71 -8.60 7.81
C LEU A 177 2.26 -8.46 8.31
N PHE A 178 1.81 -7.21 8.48
CA PHE A 178 0.46 -6.93 8.96
C PHE A 178 -0.23 -5.82 8.17
N VAL A 179 -1.51 -6.00 7.87
CA VAL A 179 -2.34 -4.96 7.24
C VAL A 179 -3.46 -4.56 8.21
N TYR A 180 -3.70 -3.26 8.37
CA TYR A 180 -4.87 -2.76 9.10
C TYR A 180 -6.17 -3.11 8.37
N PRO A 181 -7.13 -3.81 9.02
CA PRO A 181 -8.48 -3.99 8.49
C PRO A 181 -9.08 -2.67 8.01
N TYR A 182 -9.65 -2.68 6.81
CA TYR A 182 -10.18 -1.48 6.15
C TYR A 182 -9.17 -0.34 6.01
N GLY A 183 -7.86 -0.55 6.14
CA GLY A 183 -6.86 0.53 6.19
C GLY A 183 -7.13 1.58 7.28
N GLU A 184 -7.85 1.22 8.34
CA GLU A 184 -8.24 2.13 9.43
C GLU A 184 -7.26 2.02 10.59
N TYR A 185 -6.58 3.14 10.88
CA TYR A 185 -5.68 3.27 12.02
C TYR A 185 -5.60 4.73 12.48
N ASP A 186 -5.06 4.90 13.68
CA ASP A 186 -4.64 6.15 14.30
C ASP A 186 -3.36 5.89 15.13
N ASP A 187 -2.81 6.92 15.77
CA ASP A 187 -1.61 6.82 16.59
C ASP A 187 -1.78 5.83 17.78
N ARG A 188 -3.00 5.69 18.30
CA ARG A 188 -3.28 4.75 19.40
C ARG A 188 -3.20 3.32 18.89
N VAL A 189 -3.87 3.01 17.78
CA VAL A 189 -3.84 1.69 17.14
C VAL A 189 -2.40 1.34 16.77
N ALA A 190 -1.65 2.25 16.13
CA ALA A 190 -0.25 2.02 15.76
C ALA A 190 0.62 1.67 16.99
N LYS A 191 0.42 2.35 18.14
CA LYS A 191 1.11 2.05 19.40
C LYS A 191 0.75 0.67 19.97
N VAL A 192 -0.49 0.20 19.79
CA VAL A 192 -0.91 -1.14 20.22
C VAL A 192 -0.30 -2.23 19.32
N ILE A 193 -0.14 -1.97 18.03
CA ILE A 193 0.42 -2.93 17.06
C ILE A 193 1.95 -3.02 17.12
N LYS A 194 2.64 -1.91 17.41
CA LYS A 194 4.12 -1.85 17.41
C LYS A 194 4.82 -2.98 18.19
N PRO A 195 4.39 -3.39 19.41
CA PRO A 195 5.03 -4.47 20.16
C PRO A 195 4.97 -5.85 19.51
N TYR A 196 4.11 -6.08 18.51
CA TYR A 196 4.04 -7.35 17.79
C TYR A 196 5.22 -7.58 16.83
N GLY A 197 6.04 -6.56 16.57
CA GLY A 197 7.33 -6.73 15.89
C GLY A 197 7.25 -7.10 14.40
N PHE A 198 6.16 -6.75 13.72
CA PHE A 198 6.07 -6.93 12.27
C PHE A 198 7.20 -6.17 11.55
N LYS A 199 7.75 -6.79 10.49
CA LYS A 199 8.76 -6.18 9.63
C LYS A 199 8.23 -5.01 8.82
N ALA A 200 6.93 -5.04 8.52
CA ALA A 200 6.21 -3.89 7.99
C ALA A 200 4.71 -3.99 8.30
N VAL A 201 4.08 -2.82 8.37
CA VAL A 201 2.65 -2.63 8.49
C VAL A 201 2.15 -1.80 7.31
N PHE A 202 1.00 -2.18 6.75
CA PHE A 202 0.50 -1.62 5.50
C PHE A 202 -0.87 -0.97 5.65
N ASN A 203 -1.06 0.09 4.87
CA ASN A 203 -2.32 0.81 4.72
C ASN A 203 -2.94 0.52 3.32
N GLN A 204 -3.88 1.37 2.88
CA GLN A 204 -4.50 1.32 1.54
C GLN A 204 -4.45 2.68 0.80
N ASN A 205 -3.40 3.46 1.02
CA ASN A 205 -3.13 4.72 0.35
C ASN A 205 -2.57 4.48 -1.05
N ILE A 206 -2.92 5.36 -1.99
CA ILE A 206 -2.26 5.40 -3.29
C ILE A 206 -0.93 6.12 -3.12
N GLY A 207 0.12 5.56 -3.70
CA GLY A 207 1.48 6.07 -3.54
C GLY A 207 2.48 5.07 -4.11
N ALA A 208 3.74 5.46 -4.07
CA ALA A 208 4.86 4.56 -4.31
C ALA A 208 5.62 4.33 -3.00
N VAL A 209 6.49 3.33 -3.02
CA VAL A 209 7.29 2.94 -1.87
C VAL A 209 8.74 3.32 -2.16
N HIS A 210 9.24 4.25 -1.35
CA HIS A 210 10.57 4.80 -1.45
C HIS A 210 11.39 4.32 -0.25
N GLY A 211 12.58 3.78 -0.53
CA GLY A 211 13.45 3.15 0.47
C GLY A 211 13.76 4.00 1.71
N VAL A 212 13.96 5.31 1.51
CA VAL A 212 14.39 6.23 2.58
C VAL A 212 13.24 6.94 3.32
N CYS A 213 12.08 7.13 2.69
CA CYS A 213 11.06 8.04 3.23
C CYS A 213 9.67 7.43 3.40
N SER A 214 9.46 6.19 2.93
CA SER A 214 8.33 5.38 3.36
C SER A 214 8.57 4.84 4.77
N ASP A 215 7.56 4.90 5.64
CA ASP A 215 7.63 4.34 6.99
C ASP A 215 7.27 2.86 6.94
N ALA A 216 8.15 1.99 7.43
CA ALA A 216 7.89 0.56 7.51
C ALA A 216 6.62 0.22 8.29
N ASN A 217 6.16 1.08 9.21
CA ASN A 217 4.94 0.90 9.97
C ASN A 217 3.69 1.49 9.30
N ASP A 218 3.83 2.07 8.10
CA ASP A 218 2.76 2.69 7.36
C ASP A 218 3.03 2.69 5.83
N ILE A 219 3.16 1.50 5.25
CA ILE A 219 3.48 1.30 3.84
C ILE A 219 2.23 1.43 2.97
N ASP A 220 2.34 2.25 1.93
CA ASP A 220 1.28 2.51 0.96
C ASP A 220 1.01 1.31 0.03
N ARG A 221 -0.28 1.03 -0.20
CA ARG A 221 -0.75 0.02 -1.17
C ARG A 221 -1.96 0.51 -1.92
N ALA A 222 -1.88 0.49 -3.25
CA ALA A 222 -2.93 0.99 -4.11
C ALA A 222 -3.97 -0.09 -4.44
N ALA A 223 -5.24 0.14 -4.07
CA ALA A 223 -6.34 -0.76 -4.40
C ALA A 223 -6.78 -0.59 -5.86
N VAL A 224 -6.66 -1.66 -6.66
CA VAL A 224 -6.99 -1.69 -8.10
C VAL A 224 -8.12 -2.68 -8.37
N VAL A 225 -9.24 -2.45 -7.67
CA VAL A 225 -10.45 -3.28 -7.72
C VAL A 225 -11.66 -2.43 -8.06
N GLY A 226 -12.71 -3.08 -8.58
CA GLY A 226 -13.97 -2.45 -8.94
C GLY A 226 -13.78 -1.27 -9.88
N SER A 227 -14.32 -0.11 -9.50
CA SER A 227 -14.16 1.11 -10.28
C SER A 227 -12.70 1.51 -10.45
N ASN A 228 -11.78 1.12 -9.58
CA ASN A 228 -10.39 1.59 -9.65
C ASN A 228 -9.48 0.68 -10.48
N ALA A 229 -9.99 -0.44 -11.02
CA ALA A 229 -9.17 -1.34 -11.84
C ALA A 229 -8.58 -0.63 -13.08
N HIS A 230 -9.29 0.36 -13.64
CA HIS A 230 -8.78 1.13 -14.78
C HIS A 230 -7.64 2.10 -14.42
N ASP A 231 -7.44 2.40 -13.14
CA ASP A 231 -6.40 3.31 -12.67
C ASP A 231 -5.02 2.66 -12.51
N PHE A 232 -4.89 1.35 -12.71
CA PHE A 232 -3.64 0.61 -12.53
C PHE A 232 -2.43 1.31 -13.17
N LYS A 233 -2.56 1.74 -14.44
CA LYS A 233 -1.50 2.45 -15.17
C LYS A 233 -1.25 3.87 -14.67
N LEU A 234 -2.26 4.52 -14.09
CA LEU A 234 -2.10 5.83 -13.46
C LEU A 234 -1.30 5.69 -12.16
N TYR A 235 -1.62 4.68 -11.35
CA TYR A 235 -0.96 4.48 -10.06
C TYR A 235 0.52 4.14 -10.21
N LEU A 236 0.91 3.40 -11.26
CA LEU A 236 2.33 3.18 -11.61
C LEU A 236 3.12 4.47 -11.92
N LYS A 237 2.45 5.60 -12.18
CA LYS A 237 3.11 6.88 -12.45
C LYS A 237 3.34 7.70 -11.19
N PHE A 238 2.74 7.32 -10.06
CA PHE A 238 2.95 8.02 -8.82
C PHE A 238 4.33 7.72 -8.25
N GLN A 239 4.87 8.73 -7.59
CA GLN A 239 6.15 8.72 -6.89
C GLN A 239 5.90 9.17 -5.45
N GLU A 240 6.74 8.75 -4.51
CA GLU A 240 6.63 9.18 -3.13
C GLU A 240 7.08 10.63 -2.99
N LEU A 241 6.29 11.45 -2.29
CA LEU A 241 6.67 12.81 -1.92
C LEU A 241 7.36 12.79 -0.55
N CYS A 242 8.69 12.61 -0.55
CA CYS A 242 9.49 12.65 0.67
C CYS A 242 9.47 14.03 1.37
N GLY A 243 9.72 14.03 2.69
CA GLY A 243 9.88 15.26 3.46
C GLY A 243 8.58 16.03 3.69
N VAL A 244 7.46 15.33 3.74
CA VAL A 244 6.14 15.87 4.07
C VAL A 244 5.84 15.57 5.53
N SER A 245 5.35 16.57 6.26
CA SER A 245 4.81 16.39 7.60
C SER A 245 3.43 17.05 7.66
N PHE A 246 2.41 16.28 8.04
CA PHE A 246 1.07 16.79 8.28
C PHE A 246 0.95 17.25 9.73
N GLN A 247 0.61 18.52 9.96
CA GLN A 247 0.41 19.07 11.29
C GLN A 247 -1.06 19.10 11.68
N GLN A 248 -1.94 19.47 10.74
CA GLN A 248 -3.38 19.54 10.98
C GLN A 248 -4.17 19.06 9.77
N PRO A 249 -5.30 18.36 10.01
CA PRO A 249 -5.71 17.76 11.29
C PRO A 249 -4.84 16.56 11.69
N SER A 250 -4.53 16.42 12.98
CA SER A 250 -3.81 15.26 13.53
C SER A 250 -4.72 14.12 14.01
N ILE A 251 -6.01 14.41 14.19
CA ILE A 251 -7.03 13.43 14.62
C ILE A 251 -8.30 13.57 13.78
N TYR A 252 -9.10 12.51 13.73
CA TYR A 252 -10.37 12.52 13.03
C TYR A 252 -11.33 13.57 13.63
N PRO A 253 -11.91 14.48 12.83
CA PRO A 253 -12.77 15.54 13.35
C PRO A 253 -14.16 15.00 13.72
N LYS A 254 -14.54 15.08 15.01
CA LYS A 254 -15.85 14.62 15.51
C LYS A 254 -17.06 15.24 14.78
N ASN A 255 -16.97 16.52 14.44
CA ASN A 255 -18.01 17.24 13.69
C ASN A 255 -17.98 16.97 12.17
N LYS A 256 -17.08 16.10 11.70
CA LYS A 256 -16.86 15.75 10.30
C LYS A 256 -16.55 16.96 9.39
N ILE A 257 -15.86 17.97 9.94
CA ILE A 257 -15.41 19.15 9.18
C ILE A 257 -13.90 19.27 9.31
N ILE A 258 -13.21 19.23 8.17
CA ILE A 258 -11.80 19.59 8.05
C ILE A 258 -11.74 21.11 7.91
N LYS A 259 -11.50 21.79 9.03
CA LYS A 259 -11.42 23.26 9.07
C LYS A 259 -10.15 23.74 8.38
N THR A 260 -9.01 23.22 8.80
CA THR A 260 -7.69 23.64 8.34
C THR A 260 -6.87 22.42 7.92
N VAL A 261 -6.14 22.54 6.82
CA VAL A 261 -5.06 21.63 6.45
C VAL A 261 -3.74 22.38 6.59
N GLU A 262 -2.88 21.87 7.47
CA GLU A 262 -1.53 22.39 7.68
C GLU A 262 -0.52 21.31 7.36
N VAL A 263 0.35 21.58 6.38
CA VAL A 263 1.39 20.67 5.91
C VAL A 263 2.69 21.43 5.72
N THR A 264 3.78 20.81 6.16
CA THR A 264 5.14 21.29 5.93
C THR A 264 5.84 20.38 4.92
N LEU A 265 6.50 21.00 3.94
CA LEU A 265 7.35 20.40 2.93
C LEU A 265 8.79 20.80 3.23
N LYS A 266 9.70 19.82 3.27
CA LYS A 266 11.13 20.05 3.43
C LYS A 266 11.70 20.88 2.27
N ASP A 267 11.18 20.66 1.06
CA ASP A 267 11.58 21.41 -0.13
C ASP A 267 10.87 22.77 -0.19
N LYS A 268 11.62 23.84 0.14
CA LYS A 268 11.16 25.23 0.13
C LYS A 268 11.05 25.85 -1.27
N SER A 269 11.55 25.16 -2.31
CA SER A 269 11.45 25.63 -3.70
C SER A 269 10.03 25.48 -4.25
N ILE A 270 9.25 24.53 -3.71
CA ILE A 270 7.87 24.27 -4.12
C ILE A 270 7.01 25.51 -3.82
N LYS A 271 6.33 26.04 -4.84
CA LYS A 271 5.45 27.23 -4.75
C LYS A 271 3.96 26.91 -4.78
N SER A 272 3.59 25.71 -5.27
CA SER A 272 2.21 25.23 -5.30
C SER A 272 2.17 23.72 -5.16
N ALA A 273 1.10 23.22 -4.54
CA ALA A 273 0.79 21.80 -4.43
C ALA A 273 -0.72 21.59 -4.60
N ASP A 274 -1.16 20.36 -4.84
CA ASP A 274 -2.56 19.98 -4.76
C ASP A 274 -2.82 19.29 -3.42
N ILE A 275 -3.87 19.70 -2.71
CA ILE A 275 -4.34 19.04 -1.50
C ILE A 275 -5.56 18.20 -1.83
N PHE A 276 -5.52 16.91 -1.47
CA PHE A 276 -6.68 16.03 -1.52
C PHE A 276 -7.38 16.01 -0.17
N ILE A 277 -8.71 16.05 -0.17
CA ILE A 277 -9.54 15.67 0.98
C ILE A 277 -10.61 14.69 0.49
N SER A 278 -10.78 13.57 1.19
CA SER A 278 -11.88 12.62 0.92
C SER A 278 -13.23 13.33 0.74
N ASN A 279 -14.03 12.83 -0.21
CA ASN A 279 -15.30 13.43 -0.67
C ASN A 279 -15.19 14.80 -1.38
N ASN A 280 -14.02 15.44 -1.41
CA ASN A 280 -13.86 16.81 -1.93
C ASN A 280 -12.85 16.91 -3.10
N GLY A 281 -12.03 15.87 -3.32
CA GLY A 281 -11.10 15.83 -4.45
C GLY A 281 -9.84 16.67 -4.22
N TRP A 282 -9.12 16.96 -5.31
CA TRP A 282 -7.87 17.73 -5.31
C TRP A 282 -8.14 19.22 -5.46
N THR A 283 -7.49 20.05 -4.65
CA THR A 283 -7.55 21.52 -4.71
C THR A 283 -6.14 22.08 -4.74
N LYS A 284 -5.82 22.90 -5.74
CA LYS A 284 -4.52 23.57 -5.84
C LYS A 284 -4.40 24.65 -4.77
N VAL A 285 -3.28 24.66 -4.04
CA VAL A 285 -2.96 25.61 -2.97
C VAL A 285 -1.57 26.21 -3.17
N LYS A 286 -1.36 27.40 -2.59
CA LYS A 286 -0.03 28.03 -2.54
C LYS A 286 0.81 27.41 -1.43
N VAL A 287 2.12 27.34 -1.67
CA VAL A 287 3.12 26.91 -0.68
C VAL A 287 4.01 28.11 -0.37
N ASN A 288 4.07 28.51 0.90
CA ASN A 288 4.84 29.65 1.37
C ASN A 288 6.02 29.15 2.22
N ASN A 289 7.23 29.22 1.66
CA ASN A 289 8.47 28.78 2.33
C ASN A 289 8.37 27.35 2.92
N GLY A 290 7.86 26.42 2.11
CA GLY A 290 7.62 25.04 2.52
C GLY A 290 6.38 24.83 3.40
N LYS A 291 5.56 25.85 3.69
CA LYS A 291 4.34 25.69 4.48
C LYS A 291 3.08 25.84 3.63
N ILE A 292 2.16 24.91 3.82
CA ILE A 292 0.78 24.98 3.35
C ILE A 292 -0.08 25.22 4.58
N LEU A 293 -0.83 26.32 4.58
CA LEU A 293 -1.87 26.61 5.55
C LEU A 293 -3.14 26.93 4.78
N TRP A 294 -4.08 25.98 4.75
CA TRP A 294 -5.30 26.10 3.96
C TRP A 294 -6.54 26.00 4.85
N ASN A 295 -7.34 27.07 4.89
CA ASN A 295 -8.65 27.08 5.53
C ASN A 295 -9.66 26.38 4.60
N ALA A 296 -9.72 25.06 4.71
CA ALA A 296 -10.47 24.18 3.81
C ALA A 296 -11.99 24.28 4.01
N ASN A 297 -12.45 24.29 5.27
CA ASN A 297 -13.86 24.17 5.68
C ASN A 297 -14.64 23.12 4.88
N LYS A 298 -14.07 21.92 4.73
CA LYS A 298 -14.66 20.83 3.94
C LYS A 298 -15.34 19.80 4.83
N LYS A 299 -16.58 19.46 4.48
CA LYS A 299 -17.31 18.37 5.13
C LYS A 299 -16.83 17.03 4.58
N VAL A 300 -16.64 16.07 5.48
CA VAL A 300 -16.35 14.67 5.15
C VAL A 300 -17.50 13.79 5.60
N LYS A 301 -17.70 12.64 4.96
CA LYS A 301 -18.81 11.73 5.30
C LYS A 301 -18.33 10.37 5.81
N LEU A 302 -17.15 9.96 5.38
CA LEU A 302 -16.54 8.64 5.64
C LEU A 302 -15.98 8.55 7.05
N ASN A 303 -15.95 7.34 7.61
CA ASN A 303 -15.30 7.04 8.90
C ASN A 303 -13.77 6.94 8.77
N ARG A 304 -13.27 6.70 7.55
CA ARG A 304 -11.87 6.77 7.16
C ARG A 304 -11.72 7.83 6.09
N ILE A 305 -10.95 8.87 6.37
CA ILE A 305 -10.67 9.94 5.41
C ILE A 305 -9.18 9.99 5.12
N LYS A 306 -8.86 10.45 3.91
CA LYS A 306 -7.49 10.69 3.47
C LYS A 306 -7.29 12.17 3.25
N ILE A 307 -6.14 12.65 3.69
CA ILE A 307 -5.63 13.96 3.32
C ILE A 307 -4.34 13.73 2.56
N GLY A 308 -4.23 14.35 1.39
CA GLY A 308 -3.12 14.14 0.49
C GLY A 308 -2.44 15.42 0.10
N VAL A 309 -1.15 15.36 -0.15
CA VAL A 309 -0.39 16.43 -0.82
C VAL A 309 0.23 15.84 -2.06
N LYS A 310 0.06 16.53 -3.19
CA LYS A 310 0.65 16.14 -4.47
C LYS A 310 1.38 17.30 -5.12
N VAL A 311 2.56 17.03 -5.64
CA VAL A 311 3.38 17.96 -6.43
C VAL A 311 3.82 17.22 -7.69
N LYS A 312 3.22 17.58 -8.83
CA LYS A 312 3.35 16.84 -10.09
C LYS A 312 2.89 15.37 -9.91
N SER A 313 3.76 14.40 -10.17
CA SER A 313 3.53 12.96 -9.96
C SER A 313 3.81 12.49 -8.54
N LYS A 314 4.45 13.31 -7.70
CA LYS A 314 4.82 12.95 -6.33
C LYS A 314 3.64 13.16 -5.40
N ILE A 315 3.30 12.16 -4.59
CA ILE A 315 2.17 12.17 -3.67
C ILE A 315 2.60 11.68 -2.29
N LYS A 316 1.99 12.24 -1.23
CA LYS A 316 1.98 11.65 0.10
C LYS A 316 0.57 11.75 0.65
N LEU A 317 0.10 10.68 1.28
CA LEU A 317 -1.19 10.64 1.95
C LEU A 317 -1.02 10.41 3.45
N MET A 318 -1.98 10.89 4.23
CA MET A 318 -2.23 10.46 5.59
C MET A 318 -3.67 9.96 5.71
N VAL A 319 -3.91 9.07 6.67
CA VAL A 319 -5.25 8.59 7.02
C VAL A 319 -5.67 9.18 8.36
N LEU A 320 -6.96 9.52 8.47
CA LEU A 320 -7.62 9.76 9.74
C LEU A 320 -8.84 8.84 9.83
N SER A 321 -8.94 8.11 10.94
CA SER A 321 -10.01 7.14 11.18
C SER A 321 -10.77 7.50 12.46
N LYS A 322 -12.08 7.24 12.45
CA LYS A 322 -12.98 7.50 13.58
C LYS A 322 -12.72 6.57 14.77
#